data_AF-A0A6A7B5X0-F1
#
_entry.id   AF-A0A6A7B5X0-F1
#
_cell.length_a   1.000
_cell.length_b   1.000
_cell.length_c   1.000
_cell.angle_alpha   90.00
_cell.angle_beta   90.00
_cell.angle_gamma   90.00
#
_symmetry.space_group_name_H-M   'P 1'
#
loop_
_entity.id
_entity.type
_entity.pdbx_description
1 polymer ?
#
loop_
_entity_poly.entity_id
_entity_poly.type
_entity_poly.pdbx_seq_one_letter_code
_entity_poly.pdbx_strand_id
1 'polypeptide(L)'
;MPTLTSTPILDAVLRQPRQPYDFGPAAPSLNLSFPPHANMTAVELLTFLPNVLQNADIIYRLVSNGGTRRLFSVIVNTHRLLLVRWSENTCGATLYKAMNEAGFEGWTVKIHDNWHKAKKANWNAENLDISGCLRPGQISEEQPAAPDVPFKSLAVDVKQMPRGHDALDLTRMVQYSVRKPHEVWLYPRDYSALLEHLGGPTTVAPQHHDREVFQRWLNVELPATNSTLTLLGSQSARNRQQFTIVQDQTLAPSMQSTMRMPEPANRSESTTRAFGRRPSNTGKRMGRPRKYVGTRQNVNGEVERGTGLRNGTYTRAAATYVAPPEIRTEPQDRVIELAFRIEGITNGGTAFSPYAFGGPRNLPPYRSLERVNRPDQKDVSEWAENLRWALKQRGCFGQLAQAGTWNESPEHMELIAKIRREQMWASYELVGHVAEEQYEEEQNLRLQNESGRPRG
;
A
#
# COMPACT_ATOMS: atom_id res chain seq x y z
N MET A 1 -29.35 9.50 -23.14
CA MET A 1 -28.37 8.85 -22.24
C MET A 1 -27.61 9.93 -21.51
N PRO A 2 -27.86 10.19 -20.21
CA PRO A 2 -27.11 11.18 -19.47
C PRO A 2 -25.67 10.67 -19.29
N THR A 3 -24.70 11.45 -19.71
CA THR A 3 -23.28 11.22 -19.44
C THR A 3 -23.06 11.30 -17.93
N LEU A 4 -22.66 10.19 -17.32
CA LEU A 4 -22.22 10.14 -15.93
C LEU A 4 -20.95 10.99 -15.82
N THR A 5 -21.12 12.26 -15.48
CA THR A 5 -20.02 13.15 -15.12
C THR A 5 -19.38 12.60 -13.84
N SER A 6 -18.07 12.32 -13.91
CA SER A 6 -17.26 11.96 -12.75
C SER A 6 -17.54 12.96 -11.63
N THR A 7 -18.04 12.47 -10.49
CA THR A 7 -18.35 13.33 -9.35
C THR A 7 -17.07 14.02 -8.86
N PRO A 8 -17.08 15.32 -8.52
CA PRO A 8 -15.89 16.08 -8.10
C PRO A 8 -15.16 15.50 -6.87
N ILE A 9 -15.81 14.61 -6.11
CA ILE A 9 -15.23 13.86 -5.00
C ILE A 9 -14.23 12.79 -5.49
N LEU A 10 -14.47 12.19 -6.66
CA LEU A 10 -13.62 11.13 -7.22
C LEU A 10 -12.26 11.69 -7.68
N ASP A 11 -12.28 12.85 -8.35
CA ASP A 11 -11.06 13.55 -8.77
C ASP A 11 -10.26 14.09 -7.58
N ALA A 12 -10.93 14.49 -6.49
CA ALA A 12 -10.26 14.93 -5.26
C ALA A 12 -9.53 13.78 -4.55
N VAL A 13 -10.09 12.56 -4.53
CA VAL A 13 -9.47 11.38 -3.92
C VAL A 13 -8.29 10.84 -4.75
N LEU A 14 -8.36 10.95 -6.08
CA LEU A 14 -7.28 10.52 -6.97
C LEU A 14 -6.11 11.51 -7.06
N ARG A 15 -6.33 12.79 -6.73
CA ARG A 15 -5.29 13.84 -6.74
C ARG A 15 -4.54 14.02 -5.42
N GLN A 16 -4.93 13.35 -4.33
CA GLN A 16 -4.20 13.51 -3.08
C GLN A 16 -2.78 12.95 -3.19
N PRO A 17 -1.75 13.72 -2.78
CA PRO A 17 -0.37 13.26 -2.79
C PRO A 17 -0.23 11.97 -1.97
N ARG A 18 0.76 11.15 -2.34
CA ARG A 18 1.09 9.84 -1.77
C ARG A 18 1.36 9.91 -0.26
N GLN A 19 0.33 10.10 0.54
CA GLN A 19 0.36 9.86 1.97
C GLN A 19 0.51 8.35 2.16
N PRO A 20 1.48 7.86 2.95
CA PRO A 20 1.49 6.47 3.38
C PRO A 20 0.24 6.27 4.24
N TYR A 21 -0.83 5.74 3.64
CA TYR A 21 -2.10 5.52 4.30
C TYR A 21 -2.00 4.32 5.26
N ASP A 22 -1.30 4.48 6.38
CA ASP A 22 -1.15 3.46 7.41
C ASP A 22 -2.51 2.99 7.97
N PHE A 23 -3.55 3.84 7.88
CA PHE A 23 -4.88 3.60 8.40
C PHE A 23 -6.00 3.53 7.35
N GLY A 24 -5.63 3.46 6.07
CA GLY A 24 -6.55 3.44 4.94
C GLY A 24 -6.93 4.82 4.39
N PRO A 25 -7.46 4.89 3.15
CA PRO A 25 -7.74 6.14 2.45
C PRO A 25 -8.91 6.94 3.03
N ALA A 26 -9.79 6.30 3.81
CA ALA A 26 -10.91 6.99 4.46
C ALA A 26 -10.54 7.53 5.85
N ALA A 27 -9.33 7.26 6.35
CA ALA A 27 -8.86 7.84 7.60
C ALA A 27 -8.80 9.38 7.47
N PRO A 28 -9.31 10.14 8.45
CA PRO A 28 -9.26 11.59 8.40
C PRO A 28 -7.83 12.12 8.28
N SER A 29 -7.66 13.24 7.56
CA SER A 29 -6.35 13.85 7.34
C SER A 29 -5.64 14.18 8.66
N LEU A 30 -4.32 14.04 8.69
CA LEU A 30 -3.49 14.46 9.83
C LEU A 30 -3.55 15.98 10.08
N ASN A 31 -3.90 16.77 9.05
CA ASN A 31 -4.04 18.23 9.11
C ASN A 31 -5.47 18.68 9.43
N LEU A 32 -6.34 17.76 9.83
CA LEU A 32 -7.66 18.10 10.34
C LEU A 32 -7.52 18.74 11.72
N SER A 33 -8.13 19.90 11.91
CA SER A 33 -8.05 20.63 13.18
C SER A 33 -8.80 19.91 14.30
N PHE A 34 -8.41 20.20 15.54
CA PHE A 34 -9.16 19.78 16.72
C PHE A 34 -10.20 20.85 17.11
N PRO A 35 -11.39 20.44 17.56
CA PRO A 35 -12.37 21.37 18.08
C PRO A 35 -11.92 21.98 19.42
N PRO A 36 -12.34 23.21 19.73
CA PRO A 36 -12.07 23.81 21.02
C PRO A 36 -12.82 23.08 22.13
N HIS A 37 -12.21 22.97 23.31
CA HIS A 37 -12.79 22.40 24.54
C HIS A 37 -13.31 20.96 24.41
N ALA A 38 -12.70 20.16 23.54
CA ALA A 38 -13.14 18.80 23.29
C ALA A 38 -12.41 17.80 24.20
N ASN A 39 -13.18 17.06 24.99
CA ASN A 39 -12.66 15.92 25.73
C ASN A 39 -12.82 14.66 24.88
N MET A 40 -11.72 13.96 24.64
CA MET A 40 -11.74 12.69 23.89
C MET A 40 -10.92 11.64 24.63
N THR A 41 -11.44 10.41 24.71
CA THR A 41 -10.66 9.28 25.24
C THR A 41 -9.56 8.86 24.25
N ALA A 42 -8.54 8.16 24.74
CA ALA A 42 -7.56 7.52 23.88
C ALA A 42 -8.20 6.61 22.81
N VAL A 43 -9.26 5.88 23.14
CA VAL A 43 -9.91 4.97 22.18
C VAL A 43 -10.70 5.75 21.11
N GLU A 44 -11.34 6.86 21.46
CA GLU A 44 -12.00 7.72 20.47
C GLU A 44 -11.01 8.31 19.47
N LEU A 45 -9.88 8.83 19.97
CA LEU A 45 -8.80 9.35 19.13
C LEU A 45 -8.28 8.28 18.17
N LEU A 46 -7.94 7.09 18.68
CA LEU A 46 -7.39 6.00 17.89
C LEU A 46 -8.40 5.35 16.93
N THR A 47 -9.70 5.43 17.26
CA THR A 47 -10.76 4.87 16.42
C THR A 47 -11.14 5.81 15.29
N PHE A 48 -11.43 7.08 15.60
CA PHE A 48 -11.99 8.02 14.63
C PHE A 48 -10.93 8.87 13.93
N LEU A 49 -9.81 9.14 14.61
CA LEU A 49 -8.76 10.04 14.13
C LEU A 49 -7.38 9.36 14.22
N PRO A 50 -7.17 8.16 13.67
CA PRO A 50 -5.94 7.39 13.93
C PRO A 50 -4.64 8.10 13.51
N ASN A 51 -4.72 9.01 12.54
CA ASN A 51 -3.59 9.86 12.11
C ASN A 51 -3.10 10.85 13.17
N VAL A 52 -3.81 11.03 14.29
CA VAL A 52 -3.33 11.83 15.44
C VAL A 52 -2.09 11.23 16.10
N LEU A 53 -1.76 9.97 15.82
CA LEU A 53 -0.47 9.38 16.22
C LEU A 53 0.73 9.93 15.40
N GLN A 54 0.49 10.86 14.49
CA GLN A 54 1.52 11.68 13.85
C GLN A 54 1.68 13.06 14.54
N ASN A 55 0.97 13.29 15.65
CA ASN A 55 1.00 14.54 16.41
C ASN A 55 1.77 14.35 17.72
N ALA A 56 2.86 15.10 17.91
CA ALA A 56 3.72 14.96 19.08
C ALA A 56 3.01 15.25 20.41
N ASP A 57 2.08 16.21 20.47
CA ASP A 57 1.34 16.53 21.70
C ASP A 57 0.42 15.37 22.12
N ILE A 58 -0.27 14.76 21.15
CA ILE A 58 -1.11 13.59 21.38
C ILE A 58 -0.26 12.39 21.79
N ILE A 59 0.84 12.12 21.09
CA ILE A 59 1.78 11.04 21.47
C ILE A 59 2.27 11.25 22.90
N TYR A 60 2.66 12.48 23.22
CA TYR A 60 3.16 12.84 24.53
C TYR A 60 2.13 12.54 25.62
N ARG A 61 0.87 12.96 25.41
CA ARG A 61 -0.25 12.67 26.31
C ARG A 61 -0.44 11.17 26.52
N LEU A 62 -0.63 10.43 25.43
CA LEU A 62 -0.96 9.02 25.50
C LEU A 62 0.18 8.23 26.17
N VAL A 63 1.44 8.49 25.81
CA VAL A 63 2.59 7.77 26.38
C VAL A 63 2.83 8.16 27.86
N SER A 64 2.64 9.43 28.23
CA SER A 64 2.73 9.87 29.65
C SER A 64 1.71 9.16 30.54
N ASN A 65 0.58 8.76 29.96
CA ASN A 65 -0.49 8.03 30.65
C ASN A 65 -0.39 6.50 30.53
N GLY A 66 0.74 5.95 30.06
CA GLY A 66 0.97 4.51 30.01
C GLY A 66 0.70 3.86 28.64
N GLY A 67 0.45 4.68 27.62
CA GLY A 67 0.30 4.23 26.23
C GLY A 67 1.58 3.58 25.71
N THR A 68 1.43 2.47 24.99
CA THR A 68 2.54 1.75 24.36
C THR A 68 2.22 1.42 22.90
N ARG A 69 3.25 1.11 22.10
CA ARG A 69 3.08 0.68 20.70
C ARG A 69 2.12 -0.51 20.57
N ARG A 70 2.23 -1.47 21.50
CA ARG A 70 1.32 -2.63 21.58
C ARG A 70 -0.11 -2.17 21.78
N LEU A 71 -0.38 -1.34 22.79
CA LEU A 71 -1.72 -0.87 23.11
C LEU A 71 -2.34 -0.09 21.94
N PHE A 72 -1.59 0.83 21.31
CA PHE A 72 -2.09 1.59 20.17
C PHE A 72 -2.44 0.67 18.99
N SER A 73 -1.55 -0.27 18.66
CA SER A 73 -1.79 -1.28 17.64
C SER A 73 -3.02 -2.14 17.99
N VAL A 74 -3.18 -2.56 19.24
CA VAL A 74 -4.31 -3.38 19.69
C VAL A 74 -5.63 -2.63 19.51
N ILE A 75 -5.72 -1.39 20.02
CA ILE A 75 -6.92 -0.55 19.92
C ILE A 75 -7.29 -0.30 18.47
N VAL A 76 -6.35 0.18 17.65
CA VAL A 76 -6.60 0.51 16.23
C VAL A 76 -7.09 -0.71 15.46
N ASN A 77 -6.40 -1.86 15.56
CA ASN A 77 -6.79 -3.07 14.83
C ASN A 77 -8.10 -3.69 15.35
N THR A 78 -8.51 -3.38 16.58
CA THR A 78 -9.79 -3.84 17.14
C THR A 78 -10.94 -3.00 16.62
N HIS A 79 -10.77 -1.67 16.60
CA HIS A 79 -11.84 -0.73 16.28
C HIS A 79 -11.94 -0.38 14.79
N ARG A 80 -10.86 -0.55 14.02
CA ARG A 80 -10.84 -0.19 12.59
C ARG A 80 -10.70 -1.40 11.68
N LEU A 81 -11.34 -1.30 10.51
CA LEU A 81 -11.12 -2.17 9.37
C LEU A 81 -9.87 -1.68 8.64
N LEU A 82 -8.76 -2.36 8.86
CA LEU A 82 -7.52 -2.07 8.17
C LEU A 82 -7.25 -3.11 7.09
N LEU A 83 -6.69 -2.64 5.98
CA LEU A 83 -6.29 -3.49 4.87
C LEU A 83 -5.17 -4.44 5.27
N VAL A 84 -4.19 -3.89 5.99
CA VAL A 84 -3.10 -4.63 6.59
C VAL A 84 -3.12 -4.32 8.07
N ARG A 85 -2.99 -5.37 8.89
CA ARG A 85 -2.87 -5.22 10.34
C ARG A 85 -1.75 -4.24 10.67
N TRP A 86 -2.07 -3.18 11.41
CA TRP A 86 -1.10 -2.17 11.78
C TRP A 86 -0.20 -2.70 12.88
N SER A 87 1.04 -3.08 12.53
CA SER A 87 1.96 -3.77 13.43
C SER A 87 2.56 -2.83 14.50
N GLU A 88 3.07 -3.39 15.59
CA GLU A 88 3.80 -2.61 16.62
C GLU A 88 5.05 -1.91 16.06
N ASN A 89 5.67 -2.50 15.03
CA ASN A 89 6.83 -1.91 14.38
C ASN A 89 6.44 -0.70 13.53
N THR A 90 5.37 -0.83 12.74
CA THR A 90 4.80 0.28 11.97
C THR A 90 4.38 1.40 12.91
N CYS A 91 3.64 1.07 13.98
CA CYS A 91 3.27 2.02 15.02
C CYS A 91 4.49 2.74 15.60
N GLY A 92 5.55 2.01 15.98
CA GLY A 92 6.79 2.61 16.46
C GLY A 92 7.41 3.59 15.47
N ALA A 93 7.51 3.22 14.19
CA ALA A 93 8.05 4.10 13.16
C ALA A 93 7.25 5.40 13.03
N THR A 94 5.91 5.31 13.05
CA THR A 94 5.02 6.48 13.03
C THR A 94 5.26 7.40 14.23
N LEU A 95 5.29 6.85 15.45
CA LEU A 95 5.50 7.64 16.67
C LEU A 95 6.88 8.30 16.70
N TYR A 96 7.94 7.56 16.36
CA TYR A 96 9.31 8.07 16.42
C TYR A 96 9.54 9.16 15.38
N LYS A 97 8.98 8.99 14.17
CA LYS A 97 9.04 10.02 13.14
C LYS A 97 8.39 11.31 13.63
N ALA A 98 7.15 11.24 14.11
CA ALA A 98 6.41 12.41 14.58
C ALA A 98 7.09 13.14 15.75
N MET A 99 7.63 12.39 16.72
CA MET A 99 8.36 12.98 17.84
C MET A 99 9.69 13.62 17.39
N ASN A 100 10.43 12.98 16.48
CA ASN A 100 11.65 13.58 15.91
C ASN A 100 11.34 14.86 15.12
N GLU A 101 10.27 14.87 14.31
CA GLU A 101 9.84 16.05 13.55
C GLU A 101 9.44 17.23 14.45
N ALA A 102 8.98 16.94 15.67
CA ALA A 102 8.71 17.95 16.70
C ALA A 102 9.95 18.32 17.55
N GLY A 103 11.16 17.90 17.15
CA GLY A 103 12.41 18.25 17.82
C GLY A 103 12.79 17.38 19.02
N PHE A 104 12.06 16.29 19.29
CA PHE A 104 12.42 15.32 20.32
C PHE A 104 13.40 14.27 19.77
N GLU A 105 14.59 14.71 19.35
CA GLU A 105 15.57 13.86 18.67
C GLU A 105 15.99 12.64 19.49
N GLY A 106 15.88 11.45 18.89
CA GLY A 106 16.25 10.20 19.55
C GLY A 106 15.23 9.74 20.59
N TRP A 107 14.08 10.40 20.68
CA TRP A 107 12.99 9.96 21.54
C TRP A 107 12.52 8.56 21.17
N THR A 108 12.30 7.75 22.21
CA THR A 108 11.60 6.47 22.08
C THR A 108 10.67 6.31 23.27
N VAL A 109 9.63 5.48 23.12
CA VAL A 109 8.71 5.13 24.23
C VAL A 109 9.48 4.67 25.48
N LYS A 110 10.59 3.93 25.32
CA LYS A 110 11.41 3.42 26.45
C LYS A 110 12.12 4.52 27.24
N ILE A 111 12.47 5.63 26.59
CA ILE A 111 13.18 6.75 27.24
C ILE A 111 12.28 7.96 27.42
N HIS A 112 10.97 7.83 27.19
CA HIS A 112 10.01 8.92 27.30
C HIS A 112 10.09 9.61 28.67
N ASP A 113 10.23 8.85 29.75
CA ASP A 113 10.35 9.39 31.09
C ASP A 113 11.51 10.38 31.26
N ASN A 114 12.62 10.20 30.53
CA ASN A 114 13.76 11.13 30.59
C ASN A 114 13.39 12.50 30.02
N TRP A 115 12.61 12.52 28.93
CA TRP A 115 12.06 13.74 28.34
C TRP A 115 10.91 14.31 29.16
N HIS A 116 10.21 13.44 29.89
CA HIS A 116 9.07 13.83 30.71
C HIS A 116 9.47 14.52 32.02
N LYS A 117 10.68 14.30 32.56
CA LYS A 117 11.10 14.83 33.89
C LYS A 117 10.74 16.30 34.14
N ALA A 118 10.99 17.18 33.17
CA ALA A 118 10.72 18.61 33.31
C ALA A 118 9.23 18.96 33.32
N LYS A 119 8.42 18.28 32.49
CA LYS A 119 6.96 18.52 32.42
C LYS A 119 6.16 17.69 33.41
N LYS A 120 6.73 16.60 33.95
CA LYS A 120 6.08 15.64 34.86
C LYS A 120 5.48 16.31 36.10
N ALA A 121 6.15 17.34 36.63
CA ALA A 121 5.67 18.06 37.82
C ALA A 121 4.31 18.75 37.60
N ASN A 122 4.04 19.20 36.37
CA ASN A 122 2.82 19.91 36.00
C ASN A 122 1.89 19.05 35.12
N TRP A 123 2.20 17.77 34.96
CA TRP A 123 1.43 16.87 34.10
C TRP A 123 0.13 16.47 34.80
N ASN A 124 -1.01 16.82 34.20
CA ASN A 124 -2.31 16.35 34.65
C ASN A 124 -2.73 15.12 33.86
N ALA A 125 -2.67 13.95 34.50
CA ALA A 125 -3.07 12.67 33.89
C ALA A 125 -4.58 12.55 33.63
N GLU A 126 -5.39 13.42 34.25
CA GLU A 126 -6.85 13.45 34.13
C GLU A 126 -7.32 14.34 32.96
N ASN A 127 -6.39 15.09 32.34
CA ASN A 127 -6.72 16.00 31.26
C ASN A 127 -6.97 15.26 29.95
N LEU A 128 -8.24 15.16 29.55
CA LEU A 128 -8.67 14.61 28.26
C LEU A 128 -8.86 15.68 27.19
N ASP A 129 -8.70 16.95 27.53
CA ASP A 129 -8.85 18.07 26.61
C ASP A 129 -7.75 17.99 25.53
N ILE A 130 -8.19 18.07 24.28
CA ILE A 130 -7.30 18.15 23.12
C ILE A 130 -7.21 19.57 22.56
N SER A 131 -7.88 20.53 23.20
CA SER A 131 -7.75 21.93 22.84
C SER A 131 -6.29 22.36 22.95
N GLY A 132 -5.82 23.08 21.93
CA GLY A 132 -4.43 23.54 21.86
C GLY A 132 -3.42 22.53 21.30
N CYS A 133 -3.79 21.27 21.04
CA CYS A 133 -2.91 20.36 20.31
C CYS A 133 -2.65 20.89 18.89
N LEU A 134 -1.38 21.11 18.53
CA LEU A 134 -1.01 21.70 17.25
C LEU A 134 -1.06 20.65 16.14
N ARG A 135 -1.60 20.99 14.97
CA ARG A 135 -1.50 20.08 13.82
C ARG A 135 -0.04 19.91 13.39
N PRO A 136 0.39 18.75 12.89
CA PRO A 136 1.78 18.55 12.45
C PRO A 136 2.28 19.63 11.48
N GLY A 137 1.46 20.02 10.49
CA GLY A 137 1.79 21.08 9.53
C GLY A 137 1.86 22.50 10.10
N GLN A 138 1.35 22.73 11.31
CA GLN A 138 1.40 24.05 11.96
C GLN A 138 2.79 24.33 12.57
N ILE A 139 3.59 23.30 12.82
CA ILE A 139 4.97 23.45 13.32
C ILE A 139 5.91 23.89 12.18
N SER A 140 5.65 23.47 10.94
CA SER A 140 6.50 23.77 9.79
C SER A 140 5.97 24.86 8.85
N GLU A 141 4.82 25.49 9.15
CA GLU A 141 4.10 26.49 8.32
C GLU A 141 3.74 26.07 6.86
N GLU A 142 4.16 24.89 6.41
CA GLU A 142 4.13 24.52 4.99
C GLU A 142 2.83 23.85 4.54
N GLN A 143 2.00 23.33 5.45
CA GLN A 143 0.83 22.54 5.06
C GLN A 143 -0.50 23.23 5.39
N PRO A 144 -1.40 23.38 4.40
CA PRO A 144 -2.70 23.98 4.63
C PRO A 144 -3.57 23.10 5.53
N ALA A 145 -4.49 23.75 6.22
CA ALA A 145 -5.56 23.09 6.95
C ALA A 145 -6.31 22.09 6.05
N ALA A 146 -6.57 20.88 6.55
CA ALA A 146 -7.51 20.00 5.88
C ALA A 146 -8.93 20.60 5.99
N PRO A 147 -9.78 20.43 4.96
CA PRO A 147 -11.17 20.87 5.02
C PRO A 147 -11.93 20.09 6.11
N ASP A 148 -12.98 20.70 6.64
CA ASP A 148 -13.92 20.03 7.54
C ASP A 148 -14.52 18.79 6.87
N VAL A 149 -14.79 17.75 7.67
CA VAL A 149 -15.33 16.48 7.19
C VAL A 149 -16.68 16.18 7.86
N PRO A 150 -17.65 15.56 7.16
CA PRO A 150 -18.88 15.14 7.82
C PRO A 150 -18.59 14.18 8.99
N PHE A 151 -19.24 14.36 10.13
CA PHE A 151 -19.08 13.46 11.29
C PHE A 151 -19.36 11.99 10.93
N LYS A 152 -20.34 11.73 10.07
CA LYS A 152 -20.64 10.38 9.57
C LYS A 152 -19.47 9.75 8.81
N SER A 153 -18.60 10.55 8.20
CA SER A 153 -17.42 10.06 7.49
C SER A 153 -16.35 9.55 8.46
N LEU A 154 -16.33 10.00 9.72
CA LEU A 154 -15.43 9.46 10.75
C LEU A 154 -15.74 7.99 11.08
N ALA A 155 -16.96 7.53 10.79
CA ALA A 155 -17.37 6.13 10.95
C ALA A 155 -16.89 5.21 9.81
N VAL A 156 -16.34 5.77 8.72
CA VAL A 156 -15.85 4.95 7.61
C VAL A 156 -14.62 4.17 8.07
N ASP A 157 -14.60 2.89 7.72
CA ASP A 157 -13.62 1.89 8.18
C ASP A 157 -13.59 1.69 9.71
N VAL A 158 -14.63 2.09 10.44
CA VAL A 158 -14.80 1.72 11.85
C VAL A 158 -15.50 0.37 11.93
N LYS A 159 -14.77 -0.66 12.37
CA LYS A 159 -15.28 -2.03 12.63
C LYS A 159 -16.20 -2.04 13.84
N GLN A 160 -15.81 -1.35 14.90
CA GLN A 160 -16.52 -1.32 16.17
C GLN A 160 -16.46 0.08 16.76
N MET A 161 -17.63 0.65 17.06
CA MET A 161 -17.69 1.91 17.79
C MET A 161 -17.16 1.72 19.23
N PRO A 162 -16.46 2.72 19.80
CA PRO A 162 -16.15 2.73 21.22
C PRO A 162 -17.44 2.61 22.06
N ARG A 163 -17.35 2.04 23.26
CA ARG A 163 -18.50 1.81 24.16
C ARG A 163 -18.09 1.98 25.62
N GLY A 164 -19.08 2.20 26.49
CA GLY A 164 -18.85 2.33 27.94
C GLY A 164 -17.83 3.42 28.22
N HIS A 165 -16.84 3.12 29.06
CA HIS A 165 -15.79 4.07 29.44
C HIS A 165 -14.69 4.28 28.38
N ASP A 166 -14.79 3.63 27.22
CA ASP A 166 -13.94 3.93 26.07
C ASP A 166 -14.58 4.96 25.13
N ALA A 167 -15.84 5.34 25.38
CA ALA A 167 -16.61 6.31 24.60
C ALA A 167 -16.92 7.57 25.43
N LEU A 168 -16.96 8.71 24.75
CA LEU A 168 -17.35 10.01 25.30
C LEU A 168 -18.16 10.76 24.23
N ASP A 169 -17.93 12.06 24.06
CA ASP A 169 -18.77 12.92 23.23
C ASP A 169 -18.61 12.64 21.74
N LEU A 170 -17.38 12.41 21.26
CA LEU A 170 -17.14 12.17 19.83
C LEU A 170 -17.87 10.92 19.33
N THR A 171 -17.90 9.85 20.13
CA THR A 171 -18.62 8.62 19.80
C THR A 171 -20.12 8.88 19.63
N ARG A 172 -20.73 9.65 20.54
CA ARG A 172 -22.16 10.00 20.49
C ARG A 172 -22.48 10.82 19.24
N MET A 173 -21.63 11.78 18.90
CA MET A 173 -21.76 12.62 17.70
C MET A 173 -21.68 11.79 16.41
N VAL A 174 -20.66 10.95 16.28
CA VAL A 174 -20.49 10.09 15.10
C VAL A 174 -21.68 9.14 14.94
N GLN A 175 -22.11 8.49 16.03
CA GLN A 175 -23.29 7.60 16.01
C GLN A 175 -24.58 8.34 15.66
N TYR A 176 -24.74 9.59 16.12
CA TYR A 176 -25.89 10.41 15.74
C TYR A 176 -25.88 10.70 14.23
N SER A 177 -24.78 11.21 13.69
CA SER A 177 -24.68 11.55 12.27
C SER A 177 -24.79 10.35 11.34
N VAL A 178 -24.39 9.15 11.79
CA VAL A 178 -24.62 7.90 11.03
C VAL A 178 -26.11 7.54 11.01
N ARG A 179 -26.84 7.70 12.12
CA ARG A 179 -28.29 7.40 12.21
C ARG A 179 -29.16 8.45 11.54
N LYS A 180 -28.68 9.69 11.41
CA LYS A 180 -29.36 10.83 10.80
C LYS A 180 -28.56 11.35 9.59
N PRO A 181 -28.40 10.55 8.52
CA PRO A 181 -27.47 10.86 7.43
C PRO A 181 -27.86 12.09 6.60
N HIS A 182 -29.10 12.56 6.70
CA HIS A 182 -29.63 13.76 6.05
C HIS A 182 -29.24 15.06 6.77
N GLU A 183 -28.92 14.99 8.06
CA GLU A 183 -28.41 16.13 8.81
C GLU A 183 -26.90 16.22 8.61
N VAL A 184 -26.44 17.32 7.99
CA VAL A 184 -25.03 17.50 7.66
C VAL A 184 -24.34 18.27 8.78
N TRP A 185 -23.71 17.52 9.66
CA TRP A 185 -22.82 18.06 10.71
C TRP A 185 -21.36 17.84 10.30
N LEU A 186 -20.54 18.89 10.36
CA LEU A 186 -19.13 18.85 9.98
C LEU A 186 -18.20 18.94 11.20
N TYR A 187 -17.18 18.09 11.22
CA TYR A 187 -16.07 18.10 12.16
C TYR A 187 -14.88 18.88 11.56
N PRO A 188 -14.16 19.71 12.35
CA PRO A 188 -14.43 20.05 13.74
C PRO A 188 -15.41 21.23 13.92
N ARG A 189 -15.77 21.93 12.85
CA ARG A 189 -16.51 23.20 12.89
C ARG A 189 -17.78 23.17 13.74
N ASP A 190 -18.62 22.15 13.56
CA ASP A 190 -19.94 22.07 14.17
C ASP A 190 -19.91 21.25 15.48
N TYR A 191 -18.73 20.97 16.05
CA TYR A 191 -18.57 20.11 17.23
C TYR A 191 -19.38 20.61 18.43
N SER A 192 -19.23 21.88 18.83
CA SER A 192 -19.93 22.44 19.98
C SER A 192 -21.44 22.49 19.77
N ALA A 193 -21.88 22.89 18.57
CA ALA A 193 -23.30 22.96 18.23
C ALA A 193 -23.96 21.58 18.23
N LEU A 194 -23.29 20.57 17.67
CA LEU A 194 -23.78 19.20 17.72
C LEU A 194 -23.77 18.65 19.16
N LEU A 195 -22.77 19.01 19.97
CA LEU A 195 -22.73 18.60 21.38
C LEU A 195 -23.93 19.14 22.16
N GLU A 196 -24.19 20.44 22.02
CA GLU A 196 -25.34 21.10 22.62
C GLU A 196 -26.67 20.48 22.15
N HIS A 197 -26.79 20.22 20.84
CA HIS A 197 -27.94 19.52 20.26
C HIS A 197 -28.15 18.12 20.86
N LEU A 198 -27.08 17.44 21.29
CA LEU A 198 -27.14 16.14 21.96
C LEU A 198 -27.34 16.23 23.47
N GLY A 199 -27.61 17.41 24.03
CA GLY A 199 -27.83 17.63 25.46
C GLY A 199 -26.57 18.02 26.24
N GLY A 200 -25.52 18.45 25.55
CA GLY A 200 -24.29 18.96 26.13
C GLY A 200 -23.22 17.89 26.44
N PRO A 201 -22.07 18.33 26.99
CA PRO A 201 -20.91 17.48 27.28
C PRO A 201 -21.22 16.35 28.27
N THR A 202 -20.70 15.17 28.00
CA THR A 202 -20.76 14.05 28.96
C THR A 202 -19.82 14.32 30.14
N THR A 203 -20.28 14.04 31.36
CA THR A 203 -19.42 14.15 32.55
C THR A 203 -18.25 13.15 32.45
N VAL A 204 -17.03 13.67 32.55
CA VAL A 204 -15.82 12.85 32.53
C VAL A 204 -15.67 12.13 33.88
N ALA A 205 -15.91 10.81 33.88
CA ALA A 205 -15.61 9.94 35.01
C ALA A 205 -14.13 9.47 34.98
N PRO A 206 -13.54 9.09 36.14
CA PRO A 206 -12.15 8.62 36.21
C PRO A 206 -11.83 7.46 35.26
N GLN A 207 -12.81 6.60 34.96
CA GLN A 207 -12.65 5.46 34.06
C GLN A 207 -12.42 5.86 32.59
N HIS A 208 -12.72 7.12 32.23
CA HIS A 208 -12.43 7.66 30.89
C HIS A 208 -10.97 8.09 30.74
N HIS A 209 -10.21 8.25 31.84
CA HIS A 209 -8.83 8.71 31.80
C HIS A 209 -7.95 7.71 31.03
N ASP A 210 -6.99 8.22 30.28
CA ASP A 210 -6.13 7.41 29.39
C ASP A 210 -5.47 6.23 30.12
N ARG A 211 -5.04 6.43 31.37
CA ARG A 211 -4.43 5.38 32.21
C ARG A 211 -5.37 4.20 32.44
N GLU A 212 -6.61 4.50 32.83
CA GLU A 212 -7.64 3.49 33.09
C GLU A 212 -8.06 2.78 31.80
N VAL A 213 -8.14 3.53 30.69
CA VAL A 213 -8.35 2.97 29.35
C VAL A 213 -7.24 1.97 29.03
N PHE A 214 -5.97 2.37 29.11
CA PHE A 214 -4.85 1.49 28.77
C PHE A 214 -4.75 0.26 29.67
N GLN A 215 -5.13 0.38 30.96
CA GLN A 215 -5.19 -0.76 31.86
C GLN A 215 -6.21 -1.82 31.39
N ARG A 216 -7.39 -1.41 30.91
CA ARG A 216 -8.39 -2.33 30.34
C ARG A 216 -7.88 -3.04 29.09
N TRP A 217 -7.11 -2.33 28.28
CA TRP A 217 -6.61 -2.83 26.99
C TRP A 217 -5.33 -3.67 27.10
N LEU A 218 -4.70 -3.76 28.27
CA LEU A 218 -3.43 -4.47 28.48
C LEU A 218 -3.50 -5.97 28.14
N ASN A 219 -4.65 -6.58 28.44
CA ASN A 219 -4.89 -8.02 28.30
C ASN A 219 -5.77 -8.37 27.09
N VAL A 220 -6.13 -7.39 26.26
CA VAL A 220 -6.91 -7.66 25.04
C VAL A 220 -5.99 -8.32 24.02
N GLU A 221 -6.30 -9.57 23.67
CA GLU A 221 -5.63 -10.25 22.58
C GLU A 221 -6.15 -9.74 21.25
N LEU A 222 -5.23 -9.50 20.31
CA LEU A 222 -5.64 -9.18 18.96
C LEU A 222 -6.29 -10.41 18.34
N PRO A 223 -7.48 -10.27 17.74
CA PRO A 223 -8.12 -11.39 17.07
C PRO A 223 -7.13 -11.97 16.06
N ALA A 224 -7.05 -13.31 16.01
CA ALA A 224 -6.21 -14.01 15.07
C ALA A 224 -6.42 -13.38 13.69
N THR A 225 -5.33 -12.89 13.10
CA THR A 225 -5.41 -12.15 11.85
C THR A 225 -6.09 -13.06 10.84
N ASN A 226 -7.26 -12.66 10.33
CA ASN A 226 -7.95 -13.42 9.29
C ASN A 226 -6.91 -13.70 8.20
N SER A 227 -6.53 -14.96 8.06
CA SER A 227 -5.39 -15.35 7.21
C SER A 227 -5.64 -14.90 5.77
N THR A 228 -6.91 -14.77 5.39
CA THR A 228 -7.39 -14.25 4.11
C THR A 228 -6.91 -12.82 3.80
N LEU A 229 -6.89 -11.89 4.77
CA LEU A 229 -6.39 -10.52 4.55
C LEU A 229 -4.87 -10.40 4.78
N THR A 230 -4.31 -11.27 5.63
CA THR A 230 -2.89 -11.23 5.99
C THR A 230 -2.00 -11.85 4.91
N LEU A 231 -2.51 -12.81 4.13
CA LEU A 231 -1.81 -13.36 2.97
C LEU A 231 -1.52 -12.26 1.92
N LEU A 232 -2.45 -11.31 1.72
CA LEU A 232 -2.29 -10.17 0.80
C LEU A 232 -1.12 -9.25 1.22
N GLY A 233 -1.02 -8.90 2.50
CA GLY A 233 0.05 -8.00 3.00
C GLY A 233 1.44 -8.66 3.07
N SER A 234 1.51 -9.95 3.39
CA SER A 234 2.78 -10.64 3.68
C SER A 234 3.58 -10.99 2.42
N GLN A 235 2.90 -11.26 1.29
CA GLN A 235 3.57 -11.57 0.02
C GLN A 235 4.19 -10.32 -0.62
N SER A 236 3.54 -9.16 -0.47
CA SER A 236 4.03 -7.86 -0.97
C SER A 236 5.33 -7.40 -0.31
N ALA A 237 5.51 -7.64 1.00
CA ALA A 237 6.74 -7.30 1.71
C ALA A 237 7.93 -8.18 1.28
N ARG A 238 7.70 -9.46 0.97
CA ARG A 238 8.73 -10.38 0.45
C ARG A 238 9.17 -10.03 -0.97
N ASN A 239 8.24 -9.65 -1.85
CA ASN A 239 8.55 -9.27 -3.23
C ASN A 239 9.32 -7.94 -3.31
N ARG A 240 9.05 -6.98 -2.41
CA ARG A 240 9.85 -5.74 -2.32
C ARG A 240 11.33 -6.00 -2.04
N GLN A 241 11.68 -7.01 -1.25
CA GLN A 241 13.09 -7.33 -0.98
C GLN A 241 13.79 -8.06 -2.14
N GLN A 242 13.05 -8.76 -3.00
CA GLN A 242 13.64 -9.49 -4.13
C GLN A 242 13.92 -8.58 -5.35
N PHE A 243 13.10 -7.55 -5.60
CA PHE A 243 13.28 -6.69 -6.78
C PHE A 243 14.34 -5.58 -6.62
N THR A 244 14.65 -5.12 -5.41
CA THR A 244 15.72 -4.11 -5.19
C THR A 244 17.12 -4.65 -5.51
N ILE A 245 17.30 -5.97 -5.62
CA ILE A 245 18.61 -6.60 -5.85
C ILE A 245 18.98 -6.65 -7.36
N VAL A 246 18.06 -6.29 -8.28
CA VAL A 246 18.27 -6.46 -9.73
C VAL A 246 18.56 -5.15 -10.49
N GLN A 247 18.49 -3.98 -9.85
CA GLN A 247 18.78 -2.69 -10.51
C GLN A 247 19.96 -1.97 -9.85
N ASP A 248 21.20 -2.45 -10.04
CA ASP A 248 22.36 -1.54 -10.06
C ASP A 248 23.61 -2.21 -10.65
N GLN A 249 23.67 -2.38 -11.98
CA GLN A 249 24.92 -2.61 -12.71
C GLN A 249 24.81 -2.06 -14.13
N THR A 250 25.20 -0.79 -14.34
CA THR A 250 25.66 -0.13 -15.59
C THR A 250 25.54 1.39 -15.36
N LEU A 251 26.49 2.30 -15.53
CA LEU A 251 27.80 2.40 -16.17
C LEU A 251 28.52 3.61 -15.50
N ALA A 252 29.84 3.52 -15.30
CA ALA A 252 30.68 4.68 -14.97
C ALA A 252 31.24 5.33 -16.25
N PRO A 253 31.50 6.64 -16.23
CA PRO A 253 32.84 7.14 -16.57
C PRO A 253 33.28 8.23 -15.56
N SER A 254 34.46 8.15 -14.95
CA SER A 254 35.81 8.46 -15.46
C SER A 254 36.05 9.95 -15.80
N MET A 255 37.12 10.49 -15.20
CA MET A 255 37.80 11.79 -15.42
C MET A 255 37.14 13.01 -14.73
N GLN A 256 37.85 13.96 -14.10
CA GLN A 256 39.27 14.30 -14.13
C GLN A 256 39.65 15.09 -12.85
N SER A 257 40.92 14.93 -12.47
CA SER A 257 41.61 15.63 -11.38
C SER A 257 42.13 16.99 -11.86
N THR A 258 41.97 18.03 -11.02
CA THR A 258 42.79 19.25 -11.11
C THR A 258 43.20 19.72 -9.72
N MET A 259 44.51 19.92 -9.57
CA MET A 259 45.21 20.41 -8.38
C MET A 259 45.40 21.94 -8.39
N ARG A 260 45.74 22.46 -7.19
CA ARG A 260 46.41 23.74 -6.78
C ARG A 260 45.48 24.91 -6.41
N MET A 261 45.35 25.31 -5.11
CA MET A 261 46.27 25.99 -4.13
C MET A 261 46.34 27.53 -4.33
N PRO A 262 46.67 28.39 -3.32
CA PRO A 262 46.21 28.49 -1.92
C PRO A 262 45.88 29.96 -1.41
N GLU A 263 45.24 30.04 -0.21
CA GLU A 263 45.33 31.08 0.88
C GLU A 263 44.93 32.59 0.68
N PRO A 264 44.74 33.43 1.75
CA PRO A 264 44.65 33.17 3.20
C PRO A 264 43.53 33.90 4.03
N ALA A 265 43.43 33.44 5.30
CA ALA A 265 43.13 34.13 6.58
C ALA A 265 41.77 34.84 6.85
N ASN A 266 41.02 34.34 7.85
CA ASN A 266 40.98 34.97 9.19
C ASN A 266 40.22 34.17 10.27
N ARG A 267 40.69 34.35 11.52
CA ARG A 267 40.18 34.00 12.86
C ARG A 267 38.64 33.84 12.97
N SER A 268 38.09 32.94 13.78
CA SER A 268 38.24 32.93 15.25
C SER A 268 37.88 31.60 15.91
N GLU A 269 38.55 31.36 17.04
CA GLU A 269 38.40 30.26 17.97
C GLU A 269 37.01 30.22 18.61
N SER A 270 36.37 29.05 18.64
CA SER A 270 35.50 28.70 19.76
C SER A 270 35.50 27.19 19.98
N THR A 271 35.75 26.88 21.24
CA THR A 271 36.06 25.56 21.79
C THR A 271 34.76 24.82 22.09
N THR A 272 34.48 23.72 21.39
CA THR A 272 33.48 22.75 21.84
C THR A 272 33.96 21.32 21.63
N ARG A 273 33.87 20.58 22.73
CA ARG A 273 34.44 19.26 22.99
C ARG A 273 33.95 18.20 22.01
N ALA A 274 34.92 17.51 21.43
CA ALA A 274 34.75 16.30 20.63
C ALA A 274 34.24 15.14 21.49
N PHE A 275 33.08 14.60 21.15
CA PHE A 275 32.68 13.24 21.54
C PHE A 275 33.28 12.25 20.52
N GLY A 276 34.06 11.30 21.05
CA GLY A 276 34.83 10.34 20.28
C GLY A 276 33.96 9.46 19.37
N ARG A 277 34.30 9.46 18.08
CA ARG A 277 33.88 8.43 17.13
C ARG A 277 34.57 7.11 17.48
N ARG A 278 33.79 6.08 17.82
CA ARG A 278 34.25 4.69 17.88
C ARG A 278 34.40 4.13 16.45
N PRO A 279 35.47 3.39 16.15
CA PRO A 279 35.58 2.65 14.89
C PRO A 279 34.79 1.34 14.98
N SER A 280 33.81 1.14 14.10
CA SER A 280 33.16 -0.17 13.93
C SER A 280 34.00 -1.05 13.01
N ASN A 281 34.83 -1.87 13.65
CA ASN A 281 35.51 -3.00 13.03
C ASN A 281 34.60 -4.23 13.15
N THR A 282 34.27 -4.90 12.06
CA THR A 282 34.20 -6.37 11.89
C THR A 282 33.47 -6.71 10.59
N GLY A 283 34.28 -7.09 9.60
CA GLY A 283 33.79 -7.70 8.37
C GLY A 283 33.07 -9.01 8.66
N LYS A 284 31.90 -9.17 8.03
CA LYS A 284 31.29 -10.48 7.80
C LYS A 284 31.37 -10.79 6.32
N ARG A 285 32.11 -11.85 6.01
CA ARG A 285 32.20 -12.49 4.70
C ARG A 285 30.80 -12.76 4.14
N MET A 286 30.48 -12.09 3.05
CA MET A 286 29.31 -12.42 2.22
C MET A 286 29.57 -13.73 1.50
N GLY A 287 28.76 -14.75 1.81
CA GLY A 287 28.73 -16.00 1.06
C GLY A 287 28.30 -15.75 -0.38
N ARG A 288 28.97 -16.42 -1.32
CA ARG A 288 28.63 -16.41 -2.74
C ARG A 288 27.15 -16.80 -2.96
N PRO A 289 26.42 -16.13 -3.87
CA PRO A 289 25.08 -16.57 -4.26
C PRO A 289 25.18 -17.96 -4.92
N ARG A 290 24.43 -18.93 -4.39
CA ARG A 290 24.16 -20.20 -5.05
C ARG A 290 23.41 -19.88 -6.35
N LYS A 291 24.02 -20.18 -7.50
CA LYS A 291 23.33 -20.20 -8.79
C LYS A 291 22.14 -21.15 -8.67
N TYR A 292 20.94 -20.62 -8.89
CA TYR A 292 19.75 -21.43 -9.09
C TYR A 292 19.92 -22.14 -10.44
N VAL A 293 20.42 -23.37 -10.39
CA VAL A 293 20.35 -24.29 -11.53
C VAL A 293 18.90 -24.71 -11.60
N GLY A 294 18.14 -24.08 -12.49
CA GLY A 294 16.84 -24.59 -12.89
C GLY A 294 17.05 -25.98 -13.43
N THR A 295 16.58 -26.98 -12.68
CA THR A 295 16.53 -28.37 -13.13
C THR A 295 15.69 -28.40 -14.41
N ARG A 296 16.37 -28.44 -15.56
CA ARG A 296 15.78 -28.94 -16.81
C ARG A 296 15.31 -30.36 -16.50
N GLN A 297 14.03 -30.51 -16.18
CA GLN A 297 13.40 -31.81 -16.32
C GLN A 297 13.41 -32.12 -17.82
N ASN A 298 14.33 -32.99 -18.22
CA ASN A 298 14.23 -33.73 -19.46
C ASN A 298 12.99 -34.61 -19.37
N VAL A 299 11.84 -34.03 -19.69
CA VAL A 299 10.66 -34.79 -20.06
C VAL A 299 10.91 -35.25 -21.49
N ASN A 300 11.53 -36.42 -21.63
CA ASN A 300 11.55 -37.19 -22.87
C ASN A 300 10.15 -37.75 -23.13
N GLY A 301 9.18 -36.86 -23.32
CA GLY A 301 7.93 -37.16 -23.97
C GLY A 301 8.05 -36.64 -25.39
N GLU A 302 7.98 -37.52 -26.37
CA GLU A 302 7.71 -37.17 -27.76
C GLU A 302 6.38 -36.42 -27.83
N VAL A 303 6.41 -35.11 -27.58
CA VAL A 303 5.35 -34.21 -27.99
C VAL A 303 5.58 -34.03 -29.47
N GLU A 304 4.79 -34.73 -30.28
CA GLU A 304 4.68 -34.49 -31.71
C GLU A 304 4.61 -32.98 -31.94
N ARG A 305 5.66 -32.42 -32.57
CA ARG A 305 5.70 -31.04 -33.06
C ARG A 305 4.77 -30.94 -34.26
N GLY A 306 3.48 -31.13 -34.03
CA GLY A 306 2.40 -30.84 -34.96
C GLY A 306 2.09 -29.34 -34.97
N THR A 307 3.09 -28.48 -35.07
CA THR A 307 2.80 -27.10 -35.48
C THR A 307 2.32 -27.21 -36.92
N GLY A 308 1.03 -26.91 -37.17
CA GLY A 308 0.36 -26.95 -38.47
C GLY A 308 0.90 -25.96 -39.51
N LEU A 309 2.21 -25.78 -39.57
CA LEU A 309 2.96 -25.06 -40.60
C LEU A 309 3.06 -25.95 -41.85
N ARG A 310 1.94 -26.22 -42.50
CA ARG A 310 1.98 -26.65 -43.90
C ARG A 310 2.29 -25.39 -44.73
N ASN A 311 3.54 -25.30 -45.22
CA ASN A 311 4.07 -24.24 -46.09
C ASN A 311 4.51 -22.93 -45.42
N GLY A 312 4.88 -22.93 -44.13
CA GLY A 312 5.55 -21.79 -43.48
C GLY A 312 4.67 -20.59 -43.13
N THR A 313 3.41 -20.54 -43.57
CA THR A 313 2.49 -19.45 -43.22
C THR A 313 1.54 -19.89 -42.12
N TYR A 314 1.78 -19.43 -40.89
CA TYR A 314 0.82 -19.59 -39.80
C TYR A 314 -0.50 -18.89 -40.18
N THR A 315 -1.57 -19.68 -40.32
CA THR A 315 -2.92 -19.16 -40.50
C THR A 315 -3.65 -19.27 -39.17
N ARG A 316 -3.94 -18.13 -38.55
CA ARG A 316 -4.63 -18.08 -37.27
C ARG A 316 -6.01 -18.73 -37.39
N ALA A 317 -6.29 -19.72 -36.54
CA ALA A 317 -7.61 -20.32 -36.47
C ALA A 317 -8.68 -19.25 -36.19
N ALA A 318 -9.86 -19.41 -36.83
CA ALA A 318 -11.00 -18.55 -36.53
C ALA A 318 -11.31 -18.64 -35.03
N ALA A 319 -11.52 -17.50 -34.37
CA ALA A 319 -11.86 -17.52 -32.95
C ALA A 319 -13.16 -18.30 -32.77
N THR A 320 -13.19 -19.25 -31.84
CA THR A 320 -14.42 -19.89 -31.37
C THR A 320 -14.75 -19.32 -29.99
N TYR A 321 -16.01 -19.01 -29.75
CA TYR A 321 -16.44 -18.50 -28.45
C TYR A 321 -16.22 -19.57 -27.38
N VAL A 322 -15.63 -19.18 -26.25
CA VAL A 322 -15.50 -20.04 -25.07
C VAL A 322 -15.95 -19.28 -23.83
N ALA A 323 -17.01 -19.75 -23.20
CA ALA A 323 -17.52 -19.21 -21.95
C ALA A 323 -16.61 -19.60 -20.76
N PRO A 324 -16.44 -18.74 -19.75
CA PRO A 324 -15.77 -19.11 -18.51
C PRO A 324 -16.56 -20.22 -17.78
N PRO A 325 -15.89 -21.13 -17.06
CA PRO A 325 -16.54 -22.27 -16.41
C PRO A 325 -17.46 -21.86 -15.26
N GLU A 326 -17.18 -20.73 -14.60
CA GLU A 326 -17.98 -20.19 -13.51
C GLU A 326 -18.22 -18.69 -13.71
N ILE A 327 -19.46 -18.27 -13.53
CA ILE A 327 -19.84 -16.86 -13.53
C ILE A 327 -19.46 -16.28 -12.17
N ARG A 328 -18.44 -15.44 -12.15
CA ARG A 328 -18.03 -14.71 -10.94
C ARG A 328 -18.50 -13.26 -11.01
N THR A 329 -19.00 -12.77 -9.89
CA THR A 329 -19.32 -11.34 -9.75
C THR A 329 -18.04 -10.53 -9.90
N GLU A 330 -18.06 -9.59 -10.83
CA GLU A 330 -16.92 -8.73 -11.06
C GLU A 330 -16.67 -7.82 -9.85
N PRO A 331 -15.43 -7.76 -9.32
CA PRO A 331 -15.11 -6.84 -8.25
C PRO A 331 -15.23 -5.40 -8.73
N GLN A 332 -15.76 -4.53 -7.86
CA GLN A 332 -15.85 -3.10 -8.15
C GLN A 332 -14.46 -2.48 -8.29
N ASP A 333 -14.32 -1.50 -9.20
CA ASP A 333 -13.07 -0.81 -9.54
C ASP A 333 -12.30 -0.33 -8.32
N ARG A 334 -13.02 0.28 -7.37
CA ARG A 334 -12.44 0.78 -6.12
C ARG A 334 -11.70 -0.30 -5.34
N VAL A 335 -12.15 -1.56 -5.41
CA VAL A 335 -11.51 -2.68 -4.71
C VAL A 335 -10.24 -3.11 -5.43
N ILE A 336 -10.24 -3.08 -6.76
CA ILE A 336 -9.04 -3.32 -7.59
C ILE A 336 -8.02 -2.20 -7.40
N GLU A 337 -8.45 -0.93 -7.42
CA GLU A 337 -7.58 0.22 -7.16
C GLU A 337 -6.97 0.16 -5.77
N LEU A 338 -7.77 -0.22 -4.76
CA LEU A 338 -7.28 -0.39 -3.40
C LEU A 338 -6.22 -1.48 -3.33
N ALA A 339 -6.47 -2.62 -3.98
CA ALA A 339 -5.48 -3.68 -4.08
C ALA A 339 -4.19 -3.23 -4.80
N PHE A 340 -4.31 -2.45 -5.88
CA PHE A 340 -3.16 -1.88 -6.58
C PHE A 340 -2.35 -0.93 -5.70
N ARG A 341 -2.99 -0.12 -4.86
CA ARG A 341 -2.27 0.74 -3.91
C ARG A 341 -1.48 -0.05 -2.87
N ILE A 342 -1.94 -1.25 -2.51
CA ILE A 342 -1.31 -2.12 -1.51
C ILE A 342 -0.16 -2.93 -2.12
N GLU A 343 -0.43 -3.61 -3.23
CA GLU A 343 0.43 -4.66 -3.80
C GLU A 343 1.14 -4.22 -5.08
N GLY A 344 0.67 -3.14 -5.71
CA GLY A 344 1.06 -2.76 -7.06
C GLY A 344 2.49 -2.23 -7.19
N ILE A 345 3.06 -2.44 -8.37
CA ILE A 345 4.35 -1.89 -8.77
C ILE A 345 4.12 -0.45 -9.25
N THR A 346 4.69 0.53 -8.53
CA THR A 346 4.38 1.97 -8.68
C THR A 346 5.00 2.66 -9.90
N ASN A 347 5.32 1.94 -10.96
CA ASN A 347 6.05 2.45 -12.13
C ASN A 347 5.15 3.24 -13.10
N GLY A 348 4.20 4.04 -12.58
CA GLY A 348 3.37 4.96 -13.38
C GLY A 348 2.17 4.32 -14.10
N GLY A 349 1.83 3.06 -13.82
CA GLY A 349 0.66 2.39 -14.39
C GLY A 349 -0.64 2.64 -13.61
N THR A 350 -1.79 2.40 -14.25
CA THR A 350 -3.09 2.29 -13.58
C THR A 350 -3.27 0.91 -12.95
N ALA A 351 -4.27 0.74 -12.07
CA ALA A 351 -4.61 -0.56 -11.48
C ALA A 351 -4.98 -1.65 -12.50
N PHE A 352 -5.33 -1.23 -13.72
CA PHE A 352 -5.66 -2.09 -14.86
C PHE A 352 -4.51 -2.23 -15.86
N SER A 353 -3.31 -1.72 -15.55
CA SER A 353 -2.11 -2.05 -16.34
C SER A 353 -1.82 -3.55 -16.25
N PRO A 354 -1.49 -4.25 -17.35
CA PRO A 354 -1.11 -5.67 -17.33
C PRO A 354 0.09 -5.94 -16.41
N TYR A 355 0.89 -4.91 -16.12
CA TYR A 355 2.07 -4.98 -15.27
C TYR A 355 1.87 -4.36 -13.89
N ALA A 356 0.64 -3.94 -13.56
CA ALA A 356 0.30 -3.30 -12.30
C ALA A 356 0.74 -4.12 -11.08
N PHE A 357 0.73 -5.45 -11.17
CA PHE A 357 1.10 -6.37 -10.10
C PHE A 357 2.32 -7.24 -10.45
N GLY A 358 3.07 -6.87 -11.49
CA GLY A 358 4.15 -7.70 -12.03
C GLY A 358 3.70 -8.95 -12.81
N GLY A 359 2.43 -9.00 -13.21
CA GLY A 359 1.81 -10.15 -13.87
C GLY A 359 0.34 -10.32 -13.47
N PRO A 360 -0.25 -11.53 -13.63
CA PRO A 360 -1.57 -11.84 -13.09
C PRO A 360 -1.55 -11.77 -11.55
N ARG A 361 -2.66 -11.35 -10.94
CA ARG A 361 -2.79 -11.39 -9.49
C ARG A 361 -2.93 -12.83 -8.99
N ASN A 362 -2.19 -13.18 -7.95
CA ASN A 362 -2.30 -14.48 -7.30
C ASN A 362 -3.40 -14.52 -6.23
N LEU A 363 -3.95 -13.36 -5.84
CA LEU A 363 -4.93 -13.21 -4.77
C LEU A 363 -6.13 -12.37 -5.20
N PRO A 364 -7.34 -12.69 -4.69
CA PRO A 364 -8.52 -11.87 -4.94
C PRO A 364 -8.36 -10.46 -4.32
N PRO A 365 -9.08 -9.46 -4.84
CA PRO A 365 -10.02 -9.55 -5.97
C PRO A 365 -9.32 -9.65 -7.34
N TYR A 366 -9.66 -10.67 -8.12
CA TYR A 366 -9.09 -10.85 -9.45
C TYR A 366 -9.66 -9.85 -10.45
N ARG A 367 -8.82 -9.22 -11.26
CA ARG A 367 -9.31 -8.30 -12.31
C ARG A 367 -10.00 -9.10 -13.40
N SER A 368 -11.06 -8.54 -13.96
CA SER A 368 -11.63 -9.01 -15.21
C SER A 368 -10.60 -8.81 -16.33
N LEU A 369 -10.20 -9.88 -17.04
CA LEU A 369 -9.12 -9.83 -18.04
C LEU A 369 -9.46 -8.88 -19.18
N GLU A 370 -10.75 -8.75 -19.49
CA GLU A 370 -11.22 -7.85 -20.53
C GLU A 370 -11.09 -6.36 -20.21
N ARG A 371 -10.82 -6.03 -18.94
CA ARG A 371 -10.61 -4.65 -18.47
C ARG A 371 -9.14 -4.33 -18.24
N VAL A 372 -8.29 -5.34 -18.23
CA VAL A 372 -6.85 -5.14 -18.20
C VAL A 372 -6.42 -4.56 -19.54
N ASN A 373 -5.60 -3.50 -19.49
CA ASN A 373 -5.07 -2.85 -20.69
C ASN A 373 -4.28 -3.84 -21.54
N ARG A 374 -4.16 -3.56 -22.84
CA ARG A 374 -3.41 -4.39 -23.77
C ARG A 374 -1.94 -4.53 -23.32
N PRO A 375 -1.36 -5.74 -23.29
CA PRO A 375 0.06 -5.92 -23.00
C PRO A 375 0.96 -5.30 -24.08
N ASP A 376 2.20 -5.04 -23.69
CA ASP A 376 3.27 -4.60 -24.60
C ASP A 376 3.43 -5.61 -25.74
N GLN A 377 3.64 -5.13 -26.96
CA GLN A 377 3.79 -6.00 -28.13
C GLN A 377 5.00 -6.93 -28.03
N LYS A 378 6.05 -6.53 -27.32
CA LYS A 378 7.26 -7.33 -27.12
C LYS A 378 7.08 -8.41 -26.05
N ASP A 379 6.06 -8.30 -25.21
CA ASP A 379 5.77 -9.32 -24.20
C ASP A 379 4.99 -10.47 -24.83
N VAL A 380 5.69 -11.58 -25.08
CA VAL A 380 5.14 -12.84 -25.59
C VAL A 380 4.99 -13.90 -24.50
N SER A 381 5.01 -13.49 -23.23
CA SER A 381 4.77 -14.39 -22.09
C SER A 381 3.37 -15.01 -22.13
N GLU A 382 3.20 -16.13 -21.40
CA GLU A 382 1.88 -16.79 -21.29
C GLU A 382 0.80 -15.86 -20.74
N TRP A 383 1.15 -14.94 -19.84
CA TRP A 383 0.25 -13.91 -19.31
C TRP A 383 -0.25 -12.98 -20.42
N ALA A 384 0.68 -12.41 -21.19
CA ALA A 384 0.34 -11.50 -22.28
C ALA A 384 -0.51 -12.20 -23.35
N GLU A 385 -0.21 -13.46 -23.68
CA GLU A 385 -1.01 -14.24 -24.62
C GLU A 385 -2.41 -14.55 -24.11
N ASN A 386 -2.55 -14.90 -22.83
CA ASN A 386 -3.87 -15.11 -22.21
C ASN A 386 -4.71 -13.82 -22.24
N LEU A 387 -4.11 -12.66 -21.97
CA LEU A 387 -4.79 -11.36 -22.09
C LEU A 387 -5.21 -11.06 -23.53
N ARG A 388 -4.32 -11.24 -24.51
CA ARG A 388 -4.65 -11.02 -25.93
C ARG A 388 -5.79 -11.93 -26.38
N TRP A 389 -5.81 -13.18 -25.92
CA TRP A 389 -6.90 -14.11 -26.21
C TRP A 389 -8.22 -13.65 -25.58
N ALA A 390 -8.22 -13.27 -24.30
CA ALA A 390 -9.42 -12.79 -23.62
C ALA A 390 -9.99 -11.51 -24.28
N LEU A 391 -9.12 -10.56 -24.65
CA LEU A 391 -9.51 -9.36 -25.40
C LEU A 391 -10.08 -9.71 -26.78
N LYS A 392 -9.52 -10.72 -27.47
CA LYS A 392 -10.04 -11.20 -28.76
C LYS A 392 -11.42 -11.86 -28.61
N GLN A 393 -11.63 -12.66 -27.57
CA GLN A 393 -12.92 -13.26 -27.24
C GLN A 393 -13.98 -12.17 -27.04
N ARG A 394 -13.68 -11.14 -26.23
CA ARG A 394 -14.58 -9.99 -26.06
C ARG A 394 -14.85 -9.25 -27.36
N GLY A 395 -13.82 -8.97 -28.14
CA GLY A 395 -13.95 -8.24 -29.40
C GLY A 395 -14.82 -8.97 -30.44
N CYS A 396 -14.76 -10.31 -30.47
CA CYS A 396 -15.54 -11.12 -31.41
C CYS A 396 -16.94 -11.50 -30.88
N PHE A 397 -17.09 -11.66 -29.56
CA PHE A 397 -18.27 -12.31 -28.97
C PHE A 397 -18.92 -11.51 -27.83
N GLY A 398 -18.57 -10.24 -27.64
CA GLY A 398 -19.06 -9.42 -26.52
C GLY A 398 -20.58 -9.36 -26.39
N GLN A 399 -21.34 -9.50 -27.48
CA GLN A 399 -22.80 -9.56 -27.45
C GLN A 399 -23.35 -10.88 -26.87
N LEU A 400 -22.60 -11.98 -27.02
CA LEU A 400 -22.96 -13.31 -26.51
C LEU A 400 -22.46 -13.54 -25.07
N ALA A 401 -21.48 -12.76 -24.62
CA ALA A 401 -20.81 -12.91 -23.33
C ALA A 401 -21.57 -12.28 -22.14
N GLN A 402 -22.91 -12.27 -22.16
CA GLN A 402 -23.73 -11.54 -21.17
C GLN A 402 -23.67 -12.11 -19.74
N ALA A 403 -23.05 -13.28 -19.53
CA ALA A 403 -23.18 -13.99 -18.27
C ALA A 403 -21.90 -14.10 -17.44
N GLY A 404 -20.69 -13.87 -17.94
CA GLY A 404 -19.50 -14.01 -17.10
C GLY A 404 -18.19 -13.56 -17.77
N THR A 405 -17.23 -13.13 -16.96
CA THR A 405 -15.93 -12.63 -17.43
C THR A 405 -14.79 -13.55 -17.01
N TRP A 406 -13.87 -13.81 -17.94
CA TRP A 406 -12.56 -14.36 -17.62
C TRP A 406 -11.82 -13.39 -16.69
N ASN A 407 -11.12 -13.90 -15.69
CA ASN A 407 -10.41 -13.08 -14.69
C ASN A 407 -9.02 -13.67 -14.40
N GLU A 408 -8.25 -12.99 -13.56
CA GLU A 408 -6.87 -13.36 -13.22
C GLU A 408 -6.71 -14.58 -12.31
N SER A 409 -7.79 -15.25 -11.91
CA SER A 409 -7.67 -16.42 -11.04
C SER A 409 -6.78 -17.49 -11.69
N PRO A 410 -5.91 -18.19 -10.93
CA PRO A 410 -5.03 -19.23 -11.48
C PRO A 410 -5.78 -20.26 -12.33
N GLU A 411 -6.98 -20.65 -11.88
CA GLU A 411 -7.82 -21.63 -12.58
C GLU A 411 -8.23 -21.12 -13.98
N HIS A 412 -8.61 -19.84 -14.09
CA HIS A 412 -8.92 -19.23 -15.38
C HIS A 412 -7.68 -19.09 -16.26
N MET A 413 -6.53 -18.68 -15.71
CA MET A 413 -5.30 -18.51 -16.47
C MET A 413 -4.80 -19.82 -17.08
N GLU A 414 -4.82 -20.91 -16.31
CA GLU A 414 -4.45 -22.25 -16.76
C GLU A 414 -5.43 -22.77 -17.83
N LEU A 415 -6.73 -22.58 -17.61
CA LEU A 415 -7.75 -23.02 -18.56
C LEU A 415 -7.64 -22.28 -19.90
N ILE A 416 -7.41 -20.96 -19.89
CA ILE A 416 -7.17 -20.20 -21.13
C ILE A 416 -5.92 -20.72 -21.84
N ALA A 417 -4.82 -20.96 -21.12
CA ALA A 417 -3.59 -21.49 -21.71
C ALA A 417 -3.79 -22.88 -22.34
N LYS A 418 -4.63 -23.73 -21.72
CA LYS A 418 -5.04 -25.02 -22.29
C LYS A 418 -5.86 -24.84 -23.57
N ILE A 419 -6.91 -24.01 -23.52
CA ILE A 419 -7.79 -23.73 -24.68
C ILE A 419 -6.99 -23.18 -25.86
N ARG A 420 -6.07 -22.24 -25.62
CA ARG A 420 -5.21 -21.69 -26.68
C ARG A 420 -4.40 -22.77 -27.39
N ARG A 421 -3.83 -23.70 -26.64
CA ARG A 421 -3.07 -24.83 -27.21
C ARG A 421 -3.96 -25.76 -28.02
N GLU A 422 -5.13 -26.12 -27.51
CA GLU A 422 -6.10 -26.99 -28.21
C GLU A 422 -6.63 -26.34 -29.50
N GLN A 423 -6.85 -25.02 -29.49
CA GLN A 423 -7.31 -24.26 -30.66
C GLN A 423 -6.17 -23.86 -31.60
N MET A 424 -4.91 -24.20 -31.28
CA MET A 424 -3.71 -23.72 -31.98
C MET A 424 -3.72 -22.19 -32.15
N TRP A 425 -4.24 -21.48 -31.15
CA TRP A 425 -4.33 -20.03 -31.15
C TRP A 425 -3.05 -19.43 -30.60
N ALA A 426 -2.44 -18.57 -31.39
CA ALA A 426 -1.33 -17.68 -31.03
C ALA A 426 -1.63 -16.24 -31.49
N SER A 427 -1.09 -15.26 -30.78
CA SER A 427 -1.05 -13.87 -31.23
C SER A 427 -0.11 -13.67 -32.42
N TYR A 428 -0.27 -12.54 -33.12
CA TYR A 428 0.67 -12.21 -34.20
C TYR A 428 2.05 -11.86 -33.63
N GLU A 429 2.06 -11.28 -32.43
CA GLU A 429 3.25 -10.95 -31.67
C GLU A 429 4.08 -12.20 -31.33
N LEU A 430 3.44 -13.27 -30.82
CA LEU A 430 4.11 -14.54 -30.55
C LEU A 430 4.63 -15.21 -31.83
N VAL A 431 3.83 -15.18 -32.90
CA VAL A 431 4.23 -15.77 -34.20
C VAL A 431 5.43 -15.03 -34.78
N GLY A 432 5.44 -13.70 -34.70
CA GLY A 432 6.58 -12.87 -35.12
C GLY A 432 7.84 -13.21 -34.33
N HIS A 433 7.73 -13.29 -33.01
CA HIS A 433 8.86 -13.63 -32.13
C HIS A 433 9.47 -15.00 -32.42
N VAL A 434 8.63 -16.03 -32.61
CA VAL A 434 9.11 -17.38 -32.96
C VAL A 434 9.79 -17.39 -34.33
N ALA A 435 9.28 -16.63 -35.30
CA ALA A 435 9.91 -16.53 -36.62
C ALA A 435 11.26 -15.80 -36.56
N GLU A 436 11.38 -14.75 -35.75
CA GLU A 436 12.65 -14.04 -35.49
C GLU A 436 13.68 -14.96 -34.81
N GLU A 437 13.30 -15.69 -33.76
CA GLU A 437 14.19 -16.65 -33.08
C GLU A 437 14.67 -17.75 -34.03
N GLN A 438 13.78 -18.32 -34.85
CA GLN A 438 14.15 -19.32 -35.86
C GLN A 438 15.15 -18.76 -36.88
N TYR A 439 14.93 -17.52 -37.34
CA TYR A 439 15.84 -16.87 -38.26
C TYR A 439 17.22 -16.65 -37.63
N GLU A 440 17.29 -16.19 -36.37
CA GLU A 440 18.55 -16.01 -35.64
C GLU A 440 19.29 -17.34 -35.42
N GLU A 441 18.58 -18.41 -35.07
CA GLU A 441 19.16 -19.76 -34.94
C GLU A 441 19.74 -20.25 -36.29
N GLU A 442 19.02 -20.05 -37.39
CA GLU A 442 19.51 -20.40 -38.73
C GLU A 442 20.75 -19.60 -39.13
N GLN A 443 20.79 -18.29 -38.85
CA GLN A 443 21.98 -17.46 -39.10
C GLN A 443 23.18 -17.92 -38.27
N ASN A 444 22.97 -18.22 -36.99
CA ASN A 444 24.02 -18.72 -36.11
C ASN A 444 24.57 -20.06 -36.57
N LEU A 445 23.71 -20.98 -37.02
CA LEU A 445 24.11 -22.27 -37.59
C LEU A 445 24.91 -22.09 -38.90
N ARG A 446 24.53 -21.13 -39.76
CA ARG A 446 25.30 -20.80 -40.97
C ARG A 446 26.69 -20.28 -40.63
N LEU A 447 26.80 -19.34 -39.70
CA LEU A 447 28.08 -18.78 -39.26
C LEU A 447 29.00 -19.85 -38.63
N GLN A 448 28.44 -20.77 -37.83
CA GLN A 448 29.21 -21.89 -37.27
C GLN A 448 29.75 -22.80 -38.37
N ASN A 449 28.92 -23.17 -39.36
CA ASN A 449 29.33 -24.00 -40.49
C ASN A 449 30.39 -23.33 -41.39
N GLU A 450 30.36 -22.00 -41.52
CA GLU A 450 31.39 -21.25 -42.25
C GLU A 450 32.71 -21.16 -41.49
N SER A 451 32.66 -20.98 -40.16
CA SER A 451 33.86 -20.88 -39.31
C SER A 451 34.62 -22.21 -39.14
N GLY A 452 33.92 -23.35 -39.30
CA GLY A 452 34.49 -24.69 -39.18
C GLY A 452 35.20 -25.22 -40.43
N ARG A 453 35.24 -24.49 -41.54
CA ARG A 453 36.01 -24.90 -42.72
C ARG A 453 37.50 -24.68 -42.46
N PRO A 454 38.35 -25.73 -42.55
CA PRO A 454 39.79 -25.57 -42.37
C PRO A 454 40.32 -24.55 -43.38
N ARG A 455 41.05 -23.54 -42.90
CA ARG A 455 41.80 -22.64 -43.77
C ARG A 455 42.91 -23.47 -44.43
N GLY A 456 42.65 -23.89 -45.66
CA GLY A 456 43.60 -24.60 -46.51
C GLY A 456 44.77 -23.73 -46.94
#